data_AF-A0A8S2NFQ3-F1
#
_entry.id   AF-A0A8S2NFQ3-F1
#
_cell.length_a   1.000
_cell.length_b   1.000
_cell.length_c   1.000
_cell.angle_alpha   90.00
_cell.angle_beta   90.00
_cell.angle_gamma   90.00
#
_symmetry.space_group_name_H-M   'P 1'
#
loop_
_entity.id
_entity.type
_entity.pdbx_description
1 polymer ?
#
loop_
_entity_poly.entity_id
_entity_poly.type
_entity_poly.pdbx_seq_one_letter_code
_entity_poly.pdbx_strand_id
1 'polypeptide(L)'
;MTSNDELTISELFDFSYDLQQKLETNKIEQKLETFNTAIERLKLAEDKLDELHLFSDNEEINEVASNELRYFILYALIGWLYEYRSSNREQRLDDIHLSMSYLIKYLQLCKNYGLVKQVPIENDDDDKEKFRLHATQDRQAKIQKIKEKKALEQSITKLREMMQDSNRVDDETKRRLYLEQIRWWIKQAEDDIFELKDEIKLLQFAKNPMPPINNSAAATNKLPIDGPFTLVTTKDRLYKEAVGGAGYPSVPTMTVQEFYDDLARRQAQQPVPPSK
;
A
#
# COMPACT_ATOMS: atom_id res chain seq x y z
N MET A 1 18.56 28.85 -14.81
CA MET A 1 17.16 28.37 -14.84
C MET A 1 16.88 28.04 -16.27
N THR A 2 16.97 26.76 -16.64
CA THR A 2 16.49 26.30 -17.94
C THR A 2 14.96 26.40 -17.91
N SER A 3 14.37 27.05 -18.90
CA SER A 3 12.91 27.07 -19.05
C SER A 3 12.44 25.63 -19.28
N ASN A 4 11.44 25.17 -18.53
CA ASN A 4 10.93 23.79 -18.66
C ASN A 4 10.45 23.49 -20.10
N ASP A 5 10.12 24.52 -20.88
CA ASP A 5 9.69 24.42 -22.29
C ASP A 5 10.76 23.79 -23.21
N GLU A 6 12.05 24.00 -22.92
CA GLU A 6 13.16 23.45 -23.73
C GLU A 6 13.44 21.96 -23.45
N LEU A 7 12.90 21.41 -22.37
CA LEU A 7 13.17 20.02 -21.96
C LEU A 7 12.41 19.01 -22.84
N THR A 8 13.07 17.89 -23.13
CA THR A 8 12.44 16.78 -23.86
C THR A 8 11.44 16.01 -22.97
N ILE A 9 10.49 15.30 -23.58
CA ILE A 9 9.53 14.45 -22.83
C ILE A 9 10.26 13.42 -21.96
N SER A 10 11.35 12.85 -22.48
CA SER A 10 12.18 11.90 -21.71
C SER A 10 12.73 12.57 -20.45
N GLU A 11 13.37 13.75 -20.56
CA GLU A 11 13.96 14.44 -19.41
C GLU A 11 12.92 14.85 -18.35
N LEU A 12 11.74 15.30 -18.81
CA LEU A 12 10.62 15.64 -17.93
C LEU A 12 10.14 14.42 -17.14
N PHE A 13 10.01 13.28 -17.83
CA PHE A 13 9.59 12.01 -17.23
C PHE A 13 10.65 11.40 -16.32
N ASP A 14 11.91 11.37 -16.78
CA ASP A 14 13.07 10.77 -16.10
C ASP A 14 13.24 11.38 -14.70
N PHE A 15 13.03 12.68 -14.56
CA PHE A 15 13.11 13.35 -13.25
C PHE A 15 12.16 12.74 -12.20
N SER A 16 10.90 12.54 -12.57
CA SER A 16 9.87 12.01 -11.66
C SER A 16 10.00 10.50 -11.49
N TYR A 17 10.44 9.79 -12.52
CA TYR A 17 10.71 8.37 -12.47
C TYR A 17 11.89 8.03 -11.54
N ASP A 18 12.95 8.83 -11.59
CA ASP A 18 14.09 8.71 -10.66
C ASP A 18 13.70 9.10 -9.23
N LEU A 19 12.83 10.09 -9.07
CA LEU A 19 12.29 10.48 -7.77
C LEU A 19 11.51 9.31 -7.14
N GLN A 20 10.67 8.61 -7.90
CA GLN A 20 9.95 7.43 -7.43
C GLN A 20 10.92 6.35 -6.92
N GLN A 21 11.93 5.98 -7.72
CA GLN A 21 12.91 4.95 -7.33
C GLN A 21 13.72 5.32 -6.08
N LYS A 22 14.06 6.60 -5.91
CA LYS A 22 14.77 7.09 -4.72
C LYS A 22 13.90 7.01 -3.46
N LEU A 23 12.60 7.22 -3.60
CA LEU A 23 11.64 7.14 -2.49
C LEU A 23 11.39 5.69 -2.08
N GLU A 24 11.27 4.76 -3.04
CA GLU A 24 11.15 3.31 -2.77
C GLU A 24 12.37 2.75 -2.01
N THR A 25 13.55 3.30 -2.25
CA THR A 25 14.79 2.89 -1.55
C THR A 25 14.97 3.55 -0.17
N ASN A 26 13.96 4.30 0.31
CA ASN A 26 13.91 4.93 1.64
C ASN A 26 15.10 5.87 1.94
N LYS A 27 15.64 6.51 0.90
CA LYS A 27 16.93 7.21 0.98
C LYS A 27 16.86 8.71 1.23
N ILE A 28 15.69 9.37 1.27
CA ILE A 28 15.65 10.85 1.38
C ILE A 28 14.32 11.35 1.99
N GLU A 29 14.39 12.26 2.97
CA GLU A 29 13.31 13.21 3.28
C GLU A 29 13.30 14.31 2.21
N GLN A 30 12.40 14.21 1.23
CA GLN A 30 12.29 15.16 0.12
C GLN A 30 11.43 16.37 0.52
N LYS A 31 11.85 17.58 0.10
CA LYS A 31 11.06 18.81 0.30
C LYS A 31 9.80 18.79 -0.56
N LEU A 32 8.74 19.43 -0.08
CA LEU A 32 7.49 19.63 -0.83
C LEU A 32 7.73 20.26 -2.23
N GLU A 33 8.71 21.15 -2.35
CA GLU A 33 9.12 21.79 -3.61
C GLU A 33 9.54 20.78 -4.69
N THR A 34 10.20 19.68 -4.31
CA THR A 34 10.60 18.63 -5.26
C THR A 34 9.36 17.96 -5.86
N PHE A 35 8.35 17.67 -5.03
CA PHE A 35 7.10 17.06 -5.49
C PHE A 35 6.32 17.99 -6.42
N ASN A 36 6.24 19.28 -6.09
CA ASN A 36 5.58 20.26 -6.96
C ASN A 36 6.29 20.36 -8.31
N THR A 37 7.63 20.43 -8.31
CA THR A 37 8.43 20.45 -9.53
C THR A 37 8.24 19.17 -10.36
N ALA A 38 8.18 18.01 -9.72
CA ALA A 38 7.95 16.71 -10.38
C ALA A 38 6.56 16.66 -11.05
N ILE A 39 5.54 17.13 -10.35
CA ILE A 39 4.16 17.21 -10.87
C ILE A 39 4.09 18.18 -12.04
N GLU A 40 4.66 19.38 -11.92
CA GLU A 40 4.69 20.37 -13.02
C GLU A 40 5.37 19.83 -14.27
N ARG A 41 6.51 19.13 -14.10
CA ARG A 41 7.21 18.49 -15.23
C ARG A 41 6.42 17.38 -15.89
N LEU A 42 5.73 16.55 -15.10
CA LEU A 42 4.88 15.49 -15.66
C LEU A 42 3.64 16.04 -16.36
N LYS A 43 3.06 17.14 -15.88
CA LYS A 43 1.97 17.82 -16.57
C LYS A 43 2.43 18.43 -17.90
N LEU A 44 3.62 19.03 -17.93
CA LEU A 44 4.21 19.49 -19.19
C LEU A 44 4.51 18.31 -20.13
N ALA A 45 4.89 17.15 -19.59
CA ALA A 45 5.06 15.93 -20.38
C ALA A 45 3.73 15.36 -20.89
N GLU A 46 2.62 15.47 -20.13
CA GLU A 46 1.24 15.18 -20.57
C GLU A 46 0.90 16.04 -21.79
N ASP A 47 1.04 17.37 -21.68
CA ASP A 47 0.73 18.31 -22.77
C ASP A 47 1.53 17.99 -24.04
N LYS A 48 2.85 17.74 -23.92
CA LYS A 48 3.70 17.40 -25.06
C LYS A 48 3.37 16.03 -25.66
N LEU A 49 2.92 15.09 -24.85
CA LEU A 49 2.53 13.76 -25.32
C LEU A 49 1.23 13.81 -26.11
N ASP A 50 0.29 14.66 -25.68
CA ASP A 50 -0.95 14.95 -26.39
C ASP A 50 -0.69 15.68 -27.71
N GLU A 51 0.23 16.65 -27.74
CA GLU A 51 0.66 17.34 -28.98
C GLU A 51 1.28 16.40 -30.02
N LEU A 52 2.00 15.38 -29.56
CA LEU A 52 2.59 14.36 -30.43
C LEU A 52 1.59 13.27 -30.84
N HIS A 53 0.40 13.23 -30.23
CA HIS A 53 -0.60 12.18 -30.39
C HIS A 53 0.01 10.77 -30.21
N LEU A 54 0.84 10.61 -29.18
CA LEU A 54 1.60 9.37 -28.97
C LEU A 54 0.70 8.17 -28.65
N PHE A 55 -0.46 8.43 -28.05
CA PHE A 55 -1.44 7.41 -27.73
C PHE A 55 -2.77 7.74 -28.41
N SER A 56 -3.43 6.69 -28.90
CA SER A 56 -4.70 6.74 -29.61
C SER A 56 -5.64 5.68 -29.04
N ASP A 57 -6.91 6.04 -28.93
CA ASP A 57 -7.94 5.16 -28.33
C ASP A 57 -8.20 3.86 -29.11
N ASN A 58 -7.73 3.77 -30.36
CA ASN A 58 -7.97 2.63 -31.26
C ASN A 58 -6.73 1.75 -31.52
N GLU A 59 -5.66 1.91 -30.74
CA GLU A 59 -4.44 1.13 -30.88
C GLU A 59 -4.38 -0.05 -29.91
N GLU A 60 -3.74 -1.14 -30.34
CA GLU A 60 -3.37 -2.23 -29.44
C GLU A 60 -2.04 -1.96 -28.76
N ILE A 61 -1.85 -2.49 -27.54
CA ILE A 61 -0.57 -2.34 -26.81
C ILE A 61 0.64 -2.89 -27.59
N ASN A 62 0.40 -3.80 -28.54
CA ASN A 62 1.43 -4.38 -29.40
C ASN A 62 1.94 -3.42 -30.48
N GLU A 63 1.15 -2.40 -30.82
CA GLU A 63 1.46 -1.42 -31.88
C GLU A 63 2.31 -0.25 -31.36
N VAL A 64 2.29 -0.01 -30.04
CA VAL A 64 3.09 1.04 -29.39
C VAL A 64 4.58 0.69 -29.39
N ALA A 65 5.43 1.65 -29.75
CA ALA A 65 6.88 1.44 -29.77
C ALA A 65 7.44 1.17 -28.36
N SER A 66 8.47 0.33 -28.26
CA SER A 66 9.06 -0.06 -26.97
C SER A 66 9.51 1.13 -26.12
N ASN A 67 9.99 2.21 -26.74
CA ASN A 67 10.44 3.40 -26.02
C ASN A 67 9.27 4.27 -25.52
N GLU A 68 8.09 4.15 -26.10
CA GLU A 68 6.90 4.96 -25.79
C GLU A 68 6.08 4.32 -24.67
N LEU A 69 6.12 2.98 -24.55
CA LEU A 69 5.49 2.23 -23.47
C LEU A 69 5.87 2.75 -22.08
N ARG A 70 7.06 3.32 -21.92
CA ARG A 70 7.49 3.91 -20.65
C ARG A 70 6.56 5.04 -20.18
N TYR A 71 5.92 5.77 -21.09
CA TYR A 71 5.06 6.91 -20.77
C TYR A 71 3.63 6.51 -20.39
N PHE A 72 3.23 5.24 -20.54
CA PHE A 72 1.92 4.76 -20.08
C PHE A 72 1.69 5.02 -18.60
N ILE A 73 2.75 4.96 -17.79
CA ILE A 73 2.65 5.15 -16.34
C ILE A 73 2.70 6.64 -15.93
N LEU A 74 2.71 7.58 -16.88
CA LEU A 74 2.79 9.02 -16.60
C LEU A 74 1.65 9.46 -15.67
N TYR A 75 0.41 9.10 -16.00
CA TYR A 75 -0.74 9.41 -15.15
C TYR A 75 -0.67 8.73 -13.78
N ALA A 76 -0.19 7.49 -13.72
CA ALA A 76 0.01 6.77 -12.46
C ALA A 76 1.03 7.47 -11.56
N LEU A 77 2.14 7.95 -12.14
CA LEU A 77 3.17 8.70 -11.43
C LEU A 77 2.64 10.04 -10.91
N ILE A 78 1.84 10.78 -11.69
CA ILE A 78 1.21 12.01 -11.21
C ILE A 78 0.29 11.71 -10.03
N GLY A 79 -0.55 10.68 -10.15
CA GLY A 79 -1.45 10.25 -9.08
C GLY A 79 -0.70 9.91 -7.79
N TRP A 80 0.36 9.12 -7.93
CA TRP A 80 1.24 8.73 -6.83
C TRP A 80 1.95 9.93 -6.18
N LEU A 81 2.42 10.92 -6.95
CA LEU A 81 3.06 12.12 -6.39
C LEU A 81 2.08 12.98 -5.57
N TYR A 82 0.83 13.09 -6.01
CA TYR A 82 -0.22 13.77 -5.24
C TYR A 82 -0.58 13.03 -3.95
N GLU A 83 -0.55 11.70 -3.96
CA GLU A 83 -0.75 10.89 -2.77
C GLU A 83 0.42 11.01 -1.79
N TYR A 84 1.65 10.96 -2.30
CA TYR A 84 2.86 10.92 -1.48
C TYR A 84 3.24 12.28 -0.87
N ARG A 85 2.85 13.39 -1.50
CA ARG A 85 3.20 14.72 -0.99
C ARG A 85 2.48 15.01 0.34
N SER A 86 3.26 15.44 1.34
CA SER A 86 2.71 15.86 2.64
C SER A 86 2.26 17.31 2.56
N SER A 87 0.95 17.51 2.43
CA SER A 87 0.32 18.82 2.33
C SER A 87 -0.52 19.15 3.56
N ASN A 88 -0.85 20.43 3.73
CA ASN A 88 -1.70 20.88 4.84
C ASN A 88 -3.07 20.19 4.79
N ARG A 89 -3.72 20.02 5.96
CA ARG A 89 -5.01 19.31 6.08
C ARG A 89 -6.10 19.84 5.13
N GLU A 90 -6.10 21.14 4.86
CA GLU A 90 -7.04 21.77 3.94
C GLU A 90 -6.78 21.38 2.47
N GLN A 91 -5.52 21.27 2.08
CA GLN A 91 -5.09 20.93 0.71
C GLN A 91 -5.07 19.40 0.48
N ARG A 92 -4.96 18.59 1.54
CA ARG A 92 -4.91 17.14 1.45
C ARG A 92 -6.13 16.56 0.73
N LEU A 93 -7.33 17.12 0.98
CA LEU A 93 -8.54 16.67 0.31
C LEU A 93 -8.49 16.92 -1.20
N ASP A 94 -8.01 18.10 -1.63
CA ASP A 94 -7.84 18.43 -3.04
C ASP A 94 -6.77 17.55 -3.70
N ASP A 95 -5.68 17.28 -3.00
CA ASP A 95 -4.61 16.41 -3.48
C ASP A 95 -5.06 14.96 -3.67
N ILE A 96 -5.86 14.42 -2.75
CA ILE A 96 -6.43 13.09 -2.90
C ILE A 96 -7.41 13.03 -4.07
N HIS A 97 -8.24 14.07 -4.27
CA HIS A 97 -9.12 14.12 -5.44
C HIS A 97 -8.34 14.17 -6.75
N LEU A 98 -7.25 14.95 -6.80
CA LEU A 98 -6.36 15.00 -7.96
C LEU A 98 -5.67 13.65 -8.17
N SER A 99 -5.15 13.03 -7.11
CA SER A 99 -4.53 11.71 -7.15
C SER A 99 -5.49 10.67 -7.74
N MET A 100 -6.70 10.58 -7.20
CA MET A 100 -7.74 9.66 -7.67
C MET A 100 -8.07 9.91 -9.15
N SER A 101 -8.26 11.18 -9.55
CA SER A 101 -8.53 11.56 -10.95
C SER A 101 -7.44 11.08 -11.91
N TYR A 102 -6.17 11.24 -11.55
CA TYR A 102 -5.04 10.79 -12.37
C TYR A 102 -4.89 9.26 -12.41
N LEU A 103 -5.12 8.56 -11.30
CA LEU A 103 -5.13 7.09 -11.29
C LEU A 103 -6.28 6.53 -12.15
N ILE A 104 -7.42 7.21 -12.17
CA ILE A 104 -8.55 6.90 -13.04
C ILE A 104 -8.17 7.08 -14.51
N LYS A 105 -7.58 8.24 -14.87
CA LYS A 105 -7.08 8.49 -16.24
C LYS A 105 -6.12 7.38 -16.68
N TYR A 106 -5.21 6.97 -15.79
CA TYR A 106 -4.29 5.87 -16.06
C TYR A 106 -5.02 4.54 -16.36
N LEU A 107 -6.00 4.16 -15.55
CA LEU A 107 -6.76 2.93 -15.78
C LEU A 107 -7.64 3.00 -17.03
N GLN A 108 -8.16 4.18 -17.38
CA GLN A 108 -8.87 4.42 -18.64
C GLN A 108 -7.93 4.23 -19.84
N LEU A 109 -6.73 4.81 -19.81
CA LEU A 109 -5.71 4.57 -20.82
C LEU A 109 -5.41 3.07 -20.96
N CYS A 110 -5.20 2.36 -19.85
CA CYS A 110 -4.97 0.92 -19.88
C CYS A 110 -6.18 0.13 -20.43
N LYS A 111 -7.41 0.59 -20.19
CA LYS A 111 -8.63 -0.02 -20.73
C LYS A 111 -8.71 0.14 -22.24
N ASN A 112 -8.40 1.33 -22.77
CA ASN A 112 -8.44 1.61 -24.21
C ASN A 112 -7.47 0.69 -24.99
N TYR A 113 -6.31 0.41 -24.40
CA TYR A 113 -5.31 -0.52 -24.94
C TYR A 113 -5.52 -2.00 -24.58
N GLY A 114 -6.69 -2.37 -24.02
CA GLY A 114 -7.06 -3.76 -23.73
C GLY A 114 -6.33 -4.43 -22.57
N LEU A 115 -5.64 -3.67 -21.71
CA LEU A 115 -4.89 -4.19 -20.56
C LEU A 115 -5.78 -4.41 -19.33
N VAL A 116 -6.89 -3.67 -19.24
CA VAL A 116 -7.84 -3.71 -18.11
C VAL A 116 -9.25 -3.90 -18.65
N LYS A 117 -10.06 -4.73 -17.98
CA LYS A 117 -11.45 -4.97 -18.37
C LYS A 117 -12.41 -3.87 -17.91
N GLN A 118 -12.23 -3.37 -16.70
CA GLN A 118 -13.15 -2.44 -16.03
C GLN A 118 -12.37 -1.46 -15.16
N VAL A 119 -12.86 -0.22 -15.05
CA VAL A 119 -12.29 0.81 -14.17
C VAL A 119 -13.11 0.84 -12.86
N PRO A 120 -12.47 0.92 -11.67
CA PRO A 120 -13.15 0.81 -10.37
C PRO A 120 -14.31 1.79 -10.07
N ILE A 121 -14.50 2.85 -10.88
CA ILE A 121 -15.59 3.83 -10.67
C ILE A 121 -16.94 3.32 -11.18
N GLU A 122 -16.95 2.42 -12.16
CA GLU A 122 -18.19 1.96 -12.82
C GLU A 122 -19.12 1.14 -11.89
N ASN A 123 -18.69 0.84 -10.65
CA ASN A 123 -19.38 -0.06 -9.71
C ASN A 123 -19.90 0.61 -8.43
N ASP A 124 -19.89 1.95 -8.30
CA ASP A 124 -20.22 2.68 -7.05
C ASP A 124 -21.68 2.52 -6.55
N ASP A 125 -22.60 1.96 -7.36
CA ASP A 125 -24.00 1.81 -6.97
C ASP A 125 -24.28 0.61 -6.03
N ASP A 126 -23.32 -0.30 -5.79
CA ASP A 126 -23.57 -1.59 -5.08
C ASP A 126 -22.85 -1.74 -3.72
N ASP A 127 -22.28 -0.66 -3.19
CA ASP A 127 -21.28 -0.71 -2.10
C ASP A 127 -21.83 -1.03 -0.69
N LYS A 128 -23.15 -1.14 -0.49
CA LYS A 128 -23.72 -1.44 0.84
C LYS A 128 -23.91 -2.94 1.13
N GLU A 129 -24.03 -3.78 0.11
CA GLU A 129 -24.32 -5.23 0.27
C GLU A 129 -23.05 -6.10 0.28
N LYS A 130 -21.94 -5.64 -0.33
CA LYS A 130 -20.68 -6.42 -0.41
C LYS A 130 -19.90 -6.50 0.91
N PHE A 131 -20.18 -5.64 1.89
CA PHE A 131 -19.34 -5.47 3.08
C PHE A 131 -19.40 -6.63 4.09
N ARG A 132 -20.38 -7.55 4.01
CA ARG A 132 -20.64 -8.54 5.08
C ARG A 132 -20.44 -10.01 4.69
N LEU A 133 -20.42 -10.36 3.40
CA LEU A 133 -20.32 -11.75 2.93
C LEU A 133 -18.89 -12.17 2.52
N HIS A 134 -17.96 -11.22 2.43
CA HIS A 134 -16.69 -11.36 1.71
C HIS A 134 -15.48 -11.81 2.56
N ALA A 135 -15.58 -11.87 3.89
CA ALA A 135 -14.41 -11.95 4.79
C ALA A 135 -13.47 -13.19 4.62
N THR A 136 -13.92 -14.28 3.98
CA THR A 136 -13.09 -15.48 3.76
C THR A 136 -12.63 -15.65 2.30
N GLN A 137 -13.49 -15.33 1.32
CA GLN A 137 -13.11 -15.33 -0.10
C GLN A 137 -12.17 -14.15 -0.43
N ASP A 138 -12.37 -13.00 0.21
CA ASP A 138 -11.46 -11.85 0.08
C ASP A 138 -10.07 -12.15 0.60
N ARG A 139 -9.93 -12.97 1.64
CA ARG A 139 -8.59 -13.24 2.18
C ARG A 139 -7.73 -13.98 1.16
N GLN A 140 -8.26 -15.02 0.52
CA GLN A 140 -7.51 -15.77 -0.47
C GLN A 140 -7.28 -14.94 -1.74
N ALA A 141 -8.27 -14.18 -2.19
CA ALA A 141 -8.13 -13.27 -3.33
C ALA A 141 -7.09 -12.16 -3.06
N LYS A 142 -7.10 -11.56 -1.86
CA LYS A 142 -6.11 -10.57 -1.41
C LYS A 142 -4.71 -11.16 -1.32
N ILE A 143 -4.58 -12.38 -0.76
CA ILE A 143 -3.30 -13.10 -0.75
C ILE A 143 -2.79 -13.31 -2.18
N GLN A 144 -3.66 -13.71 -3.10
CA GLN A 144 -3.30 -13.93 -4.49
C GLN A 144 -2.88 -12.62 -5.17
N LYS A 145 -3.63 -11.53 -5.01
CA LYS A 145 -3.29 -10.20 -5.53
C LYS A 145 -1.93 -9.72 -5.01
N ILE A 146 -1.67 -9.86 -3.72
CA ILE A 146 -0.38 -9.49 -3.10
C ILE A 146 0.76 -10.35 -3.67
N LYS A 147 0.54 -11.66 -3.85
CA LYS A 147 1.54 -12.56 -4.45
C LYS A 147 1.86 -12.18 -5.89
N GLU A 148 0.84 -11.88 -6.69
CA GLU A 148 0.99 -11.46 -8.09
C GLU A 148 1.78 -10.15 -8.18
N LYS A 149 1.39 -9.13 -7.40
CA LYS A 149 2.11 -7.85 -7.35
C LYS A 149 3.57 -8.01 -6.97
N LYS A 150 3.86 -8.87 -5.97
CA LYS A 150 5.23 -9.18 -5.55
C LYS A 150 6.01 -9.95 -6.62
N ALA A 151 5.36 -10.83 -7.38
CA ALA A 151 6.00 -11.53 -8.50
C ALA A 151 6.38 -10.57 -9.63
N LEU A 152 5.50 -9.61 -9.96
CA LEU A 152 5.79 -8.53 -10.91
C LEU A 152 6.96 -7.67 -10.44
N GLU A 153 6.99 -7.28 -9.16
CA GLU A 153 8.08 -6.51 -8.59
C GLU A 153 9.43 -7.25 -8.70
N GLN A 154 9.46 -8.54 -8.39
CA GLN A 154 10.65 -9.38 -8.56
C GLN A 154 11.09 -9.51 -10.03
N SER A 155 10.12 -9.59 -10.95
CA SER A 155 10.38 -9.62 -12.40
C SER A 155 11.01 -8.32 -12.87
N ILE A 156 10.43 -7.18 -12.48
CA ILE A 156 10.93 -5.82 -12.79
C ILE A 156 12.36 -5.65 -12.28
N THR A 157 12.65 -6.05 -11.04
CA THR A 157 14.01 -5.93 -10.47
C THR A 157 15.04 -6.74 -11.27
N LYS A 158 14.73 -7.99 -11.62
CA LYS A 158 15.62 -8.83 -12.45
C LYS A 158 15.86 -8.22 -13.83
N LEU A 159 14.81 -7.71 -14.47
CA LEU A 159 14.92 -7.07 -15.79
C LEU A 159 15.77 -5.80 -15.73
N ARG A 160 15.66 -5.01 -14.65
CA ARG A 160 16.52 -3.85 -14.40
C ARG A 160 18.00 -4.26 -14.24
N GLU A 161 18.28 -5.31 -13.48
CA GLU A 161 19.64 -5.84 -13.31
C GLU A 161 20.25 -6.31 -14.65
N MET A 162 19.49 -7.09 -15.44
CA MET A 162 19.92 -7.54 -16.77
C MET A 162 20.26 -6.39 -17.72
N MET A 163 19.52 -5.27 -17.62
CA MET A 163 19.79 -4.06 -18.39
C MET A 163 21.04 -3.30 -17.94
N GLN A 164 21.44 -3.41 -16.67
CA GLN A 164 22.66 -2.78 -16.15
C GLN A 164 23.93 -3.57 -16.52
N ASP A 165 23.84 -4.91 -16.49
CA ASP A 165 24.98 -5.79 -16.74
C ASP A 165 25.34 -5.90 -18.24
N SER A 166 24.38 -5.66 -19.13
CA SER A 166 24.57 -5.77 -20.57
C SER A 166 24.99 -4.43 -21.17
N ASN A 167 26.21 -4.32 -21.70
CA ASN A 167 26.69 -3.12 -22.45
C ASN A 167 25.86 -2.83 -23.73
N ARG A 168 24.89 -3.68 -24.05
CA ARG A 168 23.91 -3.50 -25.13
C ARG A 168 22.53 -3.85 -24.57
N VAL A 169 21.71 -2.83 -24.37
CA VAL A 169 20.33 -2.99 -23.93
C VAL A 169 19.50 -3.53 -25.09
N ASP A 170 19.04 -4.77 -24.97
CA ASP A 170 18.16 -5.39 -25.95
C ASP A 170 16.75 -4.78 -25.91
N ASP A 171 16.16 -4.55 -27.08
CA ASP A 171 14.85 -3.88 -27.18
C ASP A 171 13.72 -4.75 -26.63
N GLU A 172 13.82 -6.07 -26.80
CA GLU A 172 12.88 -7.04 -26.25
C GLU A 172 12.86 -6.98 -24.71
N THR A 173 14.04 -6.85 -24.10
CA THR A 173 14.17 -6.73 -22.64
C THR A 173 13.55 -5.43 -22.13
N LYS A 174 13.77 -4.28 -22.81
CA LYS A 174 13.11 -3.00 -22.46
C LYS A 174 11.60 -3.11 -22.57
N ARG A 175 11.10 -3.66 -23.67
CA ARG A 175 9.67 -3.83 -23.91
C ARG A 175 9.03 -4.66 -22.79
N ARG A 176 9.66 -5.79 -22.44
CA ARG A 176 9.20 -6.63 -21.31
C ARG A 176 9.20 -5.84 -20.00
N LEU A 177 10.26 -5.10 -19.69
CA LEU A 177 10.33 -4.28 -18.48
C LEU A 177 9.15 -3.30 -18.38
N TYR A 178 8.88 -2.53 -19.44
CA TYR A 178 7.79 -1.55 -19.42
C TYR A 178 6.41 -2.21 -19.32
N LEU A 179 6.18 -3.33 -20.00
CA LEU A 179 4.92 -4.07 -19.88
C LEU A 179 4.70 -4.62 -18.46
N GLU A 180 5.72 -5.18 -17.83
CA GLU A 180 5.65 -5.65 -16.44
C GLU A 180 5.38 -4.48 -15.48
N GLN A 181 5.99 -3.32 -15.73
CA GLN A 181 5.78 -2.11 -14.96
C GLN A 181 4.35 -1.57 -15.11
N ILE A 182 3.79 -1.55 -16.31
CA ILE A 182 2.39 -1.19 -16.55
C ILE A 182 1.47 -2.16 -15.79
N ARG A 183 1.71 -3.48 -15.86
CA ARG A 183 0.91 -4.46 -15.11
C ARG A 183 0.97 -4.23 -13.61
N TRP A 184 2.15 -3.91 -13.07
CA TRP A 184 2.31 -3.62 -11.65
C TRP A 184 1.54 -2.36 -11.25
N TRP A 185 1.66 -1.28 -12.03
CA TRP A 185 0.95 -0.03 -11.79
C TRP A 185 -0.55 -0.16 -11.90
N ILE A 186 -1.08 -1.00 -12.80
CA ILE A 186 -2.52 -1.33 -12.84
C ILE A 186 -2.97 -1.88 -11.49
N LYS A 187 -2.24 -2.86 -10.94
CA LYS A 187 -2.57 -3.47 -9.65
C LYS A 187 -2.47 -2.48 -8.50
N GLN A 188 -1.46 -1.62 -8.52
CA GLN A 188 -1.25 -0.53 -7.57
C GLN A 188 -2.42 0.46 -7.61
N ALA A 189 -2.74 1.01 -8.79
CA ALA A 189 -3.80 1.99 -8.95
C ALA A 189 -5.19 1.45 -8.54
N GLU A 190 -5.49 0.17 -8.78
CA GLU A 190 -6.71 -0.46 -8.30
C GLU A 190 -6.81 -0.49 -6.76
N ASP A 191 -5.69 -0.74 -6.07
CA ASP A 191 -5.65 -0.72 -4.60
C ASP A 191 -5.75 0.73 -4.09
N ASP A 192 -4.95 1.63 -4.65
CA ASP A 192 -4.87 3.03 -4.20
C ASP A 192 -6.20 3.75 -4.36
N ILE A 193 -6.95 3.55 -5.46
CA ILE A 193 -8.28 4.15 -5.63
C ILE A 193 -9.24 3.77 -4.48
N PHE A 194 -9.17 2.52 -4.00
CA PHE A 194 -10.00 2.09 -2.88
C PHE A 194 -9.58 2.77 -1.58
N GLU A 195 -8.27 2.83 -1.32
CA GLU A 195 -7.71 3.50 -0.13
C GLU A 195 -8.02 5.01 -0.13
N LEU A 196 -7.86 5.68 -1.26
CA LEU A 196 -8.18 7.09 -1.43
C LEU A 196 -9.68 7.37 -1.26
N LYS A 197 -10.58 6.50 -1.76
CA LYS A 197 -12.04 6.64 -1.54
C LYS A 197 -12.37 6.62 -0.05
N ASP A 198 -11.75 5.73 0.71
CA ASP A 198 -11.97 5.65 2.15
C ASP A 198 -11.35 6.84 2.90
N GLU A 199 -10.18 7.32 2.47
CA GLU A 199 -9.57 8.55 3.00
C GLU A 199 -10.45 9.78 2.74
N ILE A 200 -11.02 9.93 1.53
CA ILE A 200 -11.96 11.02 1.18
C ILE A 200 -13.15 11.01 2.14
N LYS A 201 -13.79 9.84 2.34
CA LYS A 201 -14.92 9.71 3.26
C LYS A 201 -14.51 10.17 4.67
N LEU A 202 -13.37 9.71 5.17
CA LEU A 202 -12.87 10.07 6.49
C LEU A 202 -12.60 11.58 6.64
N LEU A 203 -11.97 12.20 5.65
CA LEU A 203 -11.68 13.64 5.64
C LEU A 203 -12.96 14.48 5.57
N GLN A 204 -13.95 14.04 4.80
CA GLN A 204 -15.27 14.69 4.73
C GLN A 204 -16.00 14.61 6.07
N PHE A 205 -16.02 13.43 6.71
CA PHE A 205 -16.57 13.27 8.06
C PHE A 205 -15.86 14.17 9.08
N ALA A 206 -14.54 14.34 8.95
CA ALA A 206 -13.79 15.20 9.86
C ALA A 206 -13.98 16.71 9.60
N LYS A 207 -14.35 17.10 8.37
CA LYS A 207 -14.70 18.50 8.01
C LYS A 207 -16.10 18.87 8.51
N ASN A 208 -17.03 17.92 8.45
CA ASN A 208 -18.41 18.06 8.92
C ASN A 208 -18.69 17.06 10.05
N PRO A 209 -18.11 17.26 11.26
CA PRO A 209 -18.40 16.38 12.37
C PRO A 209 -19.90 16.43 12.66
N MET A 210 -20.56 15.27 12.66
CA MET A 210 -21.95 15.22 13.10
C MET A 210 -22.06 15.83 14.50
N PRO A 211 -23.11 16.63 14.76
CA PRO A 211 -23.36 17.12 16.11
C PRO A 211 -23.40 15.92 17.06
N PRO A 212 -22.87 16.05 18.29
CA PRO A 212 -22.91 14.96 19.25
C PRO A 212 -24.36 14.48 19.33
N ILE A 213 -24.59 13.20 19.01
CA ILE A 213 -25.89 12.58 19.20
C ILE A 213 -26.17 12.74 20.69
N ASN A 214 -27.09 13.64 21.01
CA ASN A 214 -27.49 13.92 22.38
C ASN A 214 -28.31 12.72 22.86
N ASN A 215 -27.61 11.61 23.12
CA ASN A 215 -28.15 10.45 23.82
C ASN A 215 -28.27 10.83 25.30
N SER A 216 -29.09 11.82 25.62
CA SER A 216 -29.57 12.12 26.98
C SER A 216 -30.58 11.07 27.46
N ALA A 217 -30.38 9.80 27.13
CA ALA A 217 -31.22 8.67 27.54
C ALA A 217 -30.43 7.35 27.70
N ALA A 218 -29.10 7.40 27.80
CA ALA A 218 -28.28 6.25 28.16
C ALA A 218 -27.24 6.63 29.22
N ALA A 219 -27.70 7.23 30.30
CA ALA A 219 -26.97 7.16 31.57
C ALA A 219 -27.21 5.76 32.17
N THR A 220 -26.11 5.12 32.60
CA THR A 220 -26.02 3.82 33.29
C THR A 220 -25.84 2.57 32.41
N ASN A 221 -24.63 2.43 31.86
CA ASN A 221 -23.77 1.26 32.12
C ASN A 221 -22.39 1.52 31.49
N LYS A 222 -21.62 2.44 32.10
CA LYS A 222 -20.17 2.44 31.89
C LYS A 222 -19.63 1.23 32.65
N LEU A 223 -19.27 0.17 31.94
CA LEU A 223 -18.36 -0.82 32.51
C LEU A 223 -17.07 -0.07 32.88
N PRO A 224 -16.55 -0.18 34.11
CA PRO A 224 -15.29 0.44 34.46
C PRO A 224 -14.20 -0.20 33.61
N ILE A 225 -13.68 0.54 32.63
CA ILE A 225 -12.43 0.19 31.95
C ILE A 225 -11.32 0.85 32.76
N ASP A 226 -11.13 0.38 33.99
CA ASP A 226 -9.98 0.71 34.82
C ASP A 226 -9.04 -0.50 34.81
N GLY A 227 -8.27 -0.61 33.74
CA GLY A 227 -7.19 -1.58 33.62
C GLY A 227 -6.42 -1.38 32.32
N PRO A 228 -5.08 -1.48 32.34
CA PRO A 228 -4.31 -1.48 31.10
C PRO A 228 -4.79 -2.62 30.21
N PHE A 229 -5.14 -2.31 28.96
CA PHE A 229 -5.49 -3.33 27.99
C PHE A 229 -4.27 -4.25 27.81
N THR A 230 -4.46 -5.55 28.03
CA THR A 230 -3.41 -6.55 27.81
C THR A 230 -3.63 -7.18 26.44
N LEU A 231 -2.63 -7.06 25.56
CA LEU A 231 -2.61 -7.77 24.28
C LEU A 231 -2.31 -9.24 24.55
N VAL A 232 -3.33 -10.10 24.51
CA VAL A 232 -3.15 -11.54 24.65
C VAL A 232 -2.67 -12.09 23.31
N THR A 233 -1.41 -12.53 23.27
CA THR A 233 -0.86 -13.17 22.07
C THR A 233 -1.39 -14.59 21.93
N THR A 234 -1.44 -15.13 20.71
CA THR A 234 -1.82 -16.54 20.46
C THR A 234 -0.99 -17.55 21.27
N LYS A 235 0.27 -17.20 21.58
CA LYS A 235 1.13 -17.98 22.48
C LYS A 235 0.62 -17.96 23.92
N ASP A 236 0.25 -16.79 24.44
CA ASP A 236 -0.28 -16.64 25.80
C ASP A 236 -1.58 -17.42 25.99
N ARG A 237 -2.40 -17.49 24.94
CA ARG A 237 -3.64 -18.26 24.95
C ARG A 237 -3.40 -19.78 25.05
N LEU A 238 -2.41 -20.31 24.31
CA LEU A 238 -2.00 -21.71 24.39
C LEU A 238 -1.42 -22.06 25.77
N TYR A 239 -0.59 -21.19 26.34
CA TYR A 239 -0.06 -21.39 27.70
C TYR A 239 -1.18 -21.38 28.75
N LYS A 240 -2.20 -20.53 28.59
CA LYS A 240 -3.34 -20.43 29.52
C LYS A 240 -4.28 -21.64 29.44
N GLU A 241 -4.49 -22.20 28.24
CA GLU A 241 -5.24 -23.44 28.03
C GLU A 241 -4.46 -24.66 28.57
N ALA A 242 -3.13 -24.70 28.38
CA ALA A 242 -2.28 -25.79 28.87
C ALA A 242 -2.20 -25.88 30.40
N VAL A 243 -2.47 -24.78 31.12
CA VAL A 243 -2.44 -24.71 32.60
C VAL A 243 -3.84 -24.81 33.22
N GLY A 244 -4.87 -25.17 32.44
CA GLY A 244 -6.15 -25.65 32.99
C GLY A 244 -6.90 -24.68 33.90
N GLY A 245 -6.81 -23.37 33.66
CA GLY A 245 -7.59 -22.36 34.39
C GLY A 245 -7.15 -22.08 35.83
N ALA A 246 -6.05 -22.68 36.31
CA ALA A 246 -5.40 -22.24 37.54
C ALA A 246 -4.49 -21.06 37.19
N GLY A 247 -4.97 -19.84 37.43
CA GLY A 247 -4.25 -18.61 37.08
C GLY A 247 -2.82 -18.57 37.61
N TYR A 248 -1.91 -18.01 36.80
CA TYR A 248 -0.59 -17.61 37.28
C TYR A 248 -0.77 -16.56 38.39
N PRO A 249 -0.28 -16.80 39.63
CA PRO A 249 -0.20 -15.73 40.60
C PRO A 249 0.77 -14.69 40.04
N SER A 250 0.24 -13.53 39.66
CA SER A 250 0.98 -12.42 39.03
C SER A 250 1.98 -11.74 39.97
N VAL A 251 2.21 -12.33 41.14
CA VAL A 251 3.15 -11.83 42.15
C VAL A 251 3.91 -13.07 42.66
N PRO A 252 5.24 -13.09 42.58
CA PRO A 252 6.04 -14.13 43.22
C PRO A 252 5.75 -14.13 44.72
N THR A 253 5.03 -15.14 45.21
CA THR A 253 4.72 -15.31 46.64
C THR A 253 5.86 -15.96 47.42
N MET A 254 6.96 -16.31 46.73
CA MET A 254 8.14 -16.91 47.33
C MET A 254 9.39 -16.12 46.93
N THR A 255 10.28 -15.98 47.90
CA THR A 255 11.62 -15.47 47.66
C THR A 255 12.47 -16.54 46.96
N VAL A 256 13.53 -16.10 46.27
CA VAL A 256 14.46 -16.99 45.55
C VAL A 256 15.05 -18.06 46.50
N GLN A 257 15.30 -17.69 47.75
CA GLN A 257 15.83 -18.61 48.77
C GLN A 257 14.83 -19.72 49.10
N GLU A 258 13.57 -19.36 49.38
CA GLU A 258 12.51 -20.33 49.66
C GLU A 258 12.30 -21.29 48.49
N PHE A 259 12.54 -20.83 47.25
CA PHE A 259 12.40 -21.66 46.05
C PHE A 259 13.43 -22.78 46.00
N TYR A 260 14.69 -22.47 46.33
CA TYR A 260 15.73 -23.50 46.41
C TYR A 260 15.49 -24.46 47.57
N ASP A 261 14.96 -23.97 48.70
CA ASP A 261 14.63 -24.82 49.85
C ASP A 261 13.48 -25.80 49.54
N ASP A 262 12.45 -25.35 48.83
CA ASP A 262 11.33 -26.19 48.42
C ASP A 262 11.74 -27.22 47.36
N LEU A 263 12.61 -26.81 46.42
CA LEU A 263 13.19 -27.72 45.42
C LEU A 263 14.03 -28.81 46.09
N ALA A 264 14.85 -28.46 47.10
CA ALA A 264 15.64 -29.41 47.87
C ALA A 264 14.77 -30.40 48.66
N ARG A 265 13.66 -29.94 49.25
CA ARG A 265 12.69 -30.83 49.93
C ARG A 265 12.04 -31.82 48.98
N ARG A 266 11.65 -31.38 47.78
CA ARG A 266 11.04 -32.25 46.76
C ARG A 266 12.02 -33.30 46.23
N GLN A 267 13.29 -32.93 46.08
CA GLN A 267 14.34 -33.89 45.71
C GLN A 267 14.62 -34.89 46.84
N ALA A 268 14.55 -34.46 48.11
CA ALA A 268 14.69 -35.35 49.26
C ALA A 268 13.50 -36.31 49.47
N GLN A 269 12.33 -36.02 48.89
CA GLN A 269 11.12 -36.85 48.97
C GLN A 269 10.95 -37.84 47.82
N GLN A 270 11.90 -37.93 46.88
CA GLN A 270 11.83 -38.98 45.86
C GLN A 270 12.17 -40.34 46.47
N PRO A 271 11.26 -41.34 46.41
CA PRO A 271 11.56 -42.68 46.91
C PRO A 271 12.62 -43.33 46.01
N VAL A 272 13.63 -43.94 46.65
CA VAL A 272 14.69 -44.69 45.98
C VAL A 272 14.05 -45.83 45.19
N PRO A 273 14.37 -46.00 43.88
CA PRO A 273 13.79 -47.09 43.10
C PRO A 273 14.25 -48.45 43.64
N PRO A 274 13.37 -49.46 43.69
CA PRO A 274 13.73 -50.78 44.22
C PRO A 274 14.81 -51.43 43.34
N SER A 275 15.88 -51.92 43.99
CA SER A 275 16.88 -52.77 43.37
C SER A 275 16.27 -54.13 43.02
N LYS A 276 16.60 -54.63 41.82
CA LYS A 276 16.21 -55.96 41.30
C LYS A 276 16.56 -57.09 42.25
#